data_AF-A0A3B1BEE7-F1
#
_entry.id   AF-A0A3B1BEE7-F1
#
_cell.length_a   1.000
_cell.length_b   1.000
_cell.length_c   1.000
_cell.angle_alpha   90.00
_cell.angle_beta   90.00
_cell.angle_gamma   90.00
#
_symmetry.space_group_name_H-M   'P 1'
#
loop_
_entity.id
_entity.type
_entity.pdbx_description
1 polymer ?
#
loop_
_entity_poly.entity_id
_entity_poly.type
_entity_poly.pdbx_seq_one_letter_code
_entity_poly.pdbx_strand_id
1 'polypeptide(L)'
;MNPEQPSNNKLKREQMHQKLNLESGEIDWSELQRHFARGVVIAVSPALDLVEAALKFVEDDRDTIENWLAMGQIKRADEEHAHRWNQNNALFWAIVVAPWVLVQEQSQATNKNVNSGGSAL
;
A
#
# COMPACT_ATOMS: atom_id res chain seq x y z
N MET A 1 28.24 27.00 17.43
CA MET A 1 27.15 27.64 16.65
C MET A 1 27.25 27.24 15.18
N ASN A 2 26.52 26.20 14.76
CA ASN A 2 25.42 26.19 13.76
C ASN A 2 25.01 24.72 13.56
N PRO A 3 23.70 24.39 13.47
CA PRO A 3 23.14 23.09 13.87
C PRO A 3 22.96 22.08 12.71
N GLU A 4 22.97 20.80 13.10
CA GLU A 4 22.13 19.68 12.64
C GLU A 4 21.80 19.55 11.14
N GLN A 5 22.36 18.51 10.50
CA GLN A 5 21.99 18.06 9.16
C GLN A 5 20.95 16.91 9.21
N PRO A 6 19.70 17.09 8.73
CA PRO A 6 18.75 16.00 8.49
C PRO A 6 18.71 15.62 6.99
N SER A 7 19.78 15.02 6.46
CA SER A 7 19.87 14.64 5.02
C SER A 7 19.63 13.16 4.72
N ASN A 8 19.45 12.31 5.73
CA ASN A 8 19.49 10.85 5.53
C ASN A 8 18.15 10.19 5.12
N ASN A 9 17.02 10.91 5.22
CA ASN A 9 15.68 10.34 5.01
C ASN A 9 15.09 10.59 3.62
N LYS A 10 15.64 11.54 2.85
CA LYS A 10 15.14 11.91 1.51
C LYS A 10 15.65 10.91 0.45
N LEU A 11 16.94 10.59 0.52
CA LEU A 11 17.63 9.67 -0.39
C LEU A 11 17.05 8.24 -0.37
N LYS A 12 16.62 7.75 0.80
CA LYS A 12 16.05 6.39 0.93
C LYS A 12 14.65 6.26 0.34
N ARG A 13 13.89 7.35 0.29
CA ARG A 13 12.57 7.42 -0.34
C ARG A 13 12.73 7.41 -1.86
N GLU A 14 13.56 8.28 -2.41
CA GLU A 14 13.82 8.29 -3.87
C GLU A 14 14.36 6.93 -4.38
N GLN A 15 15.19 6.24 -3.60
CA GLN A 15 15.66 4.89 -3.94
C GLN A 15 14.56 3.80 -3.87
N MET A 16 13.55 3.95 -3.00
CA MET A 16 12.36 3.08 -3.01
C MET A 16 11.47 3.40 -4.21
N HIS A 17 11.27 4.68 -4.52
CA HIS A 17 10.46 5.13 -5.66
C HIS A 17 11.02 4.63 -7.00
N GLN A 18 12.34 4.58 -7.16
CA GLN A 18 12.97 4.10 -8.40
C GLN A 18 12.95 2.57 -8.56
N LYS A 19 12.92 1.79 -7.47
CA LYS A 19 12.86 0.32 -7.53
C LYS A 19 11.46 -0.25 -7.77
N LEU A 20 10.41 0.48 -7.37
CA LEU A 20 9.01 0.07 -7.54
C LEU A 20 8.46 0.33 -8.95
N ASN A 21 9.18 1.09 -9.77
CA ASN A 21 8.67 1.65 -11.01
C ASN A 21 8.72 0.72 -12.23
N LEU A 22 9.07 -0.57 -12.08
CA LEU A 22 9.19 -1.49 -13.22
C LEU A 22 8.07 -2.56 -13.32
N GLU A 23 7.38 -2.93 -12.24
CA GLU A 23 6.37 -4.02 -12.29
C GLU A 23 5.10 -3.77 -11.45
N SER A 24 5.05 -2.71 -10.63
CA SER A 24 3.89 -2.29 -9.84
C SER A 24 3.48 -0.86 -10.21
N GLY A 25 2.23 -0.65 -10.62
CA GLY A 25 1.70 0.67 -10.95
C GLY A 25 1.01 1.31 -9.74
N GLU A 26 1.25 2.61 -9.49
CA GLU A 26 0.39 3.37 -8.58
C GLU A 26 -0.98 3.57 -9.23
N ILE A 27 -2.04 3.24 -8.50
CA ILE A 27 -3.43 3.40 -8.94
C ILE A 27 -4.18 4.22 -7.90
N ASP A 28 -4.98 5.18 -8.38
CA ASP A 28 -5.91 5.92 -7.54
C ASP A 28 -7.20 5.14 -7.30
N TRP A 29 -7.99 5.59 -6.34
CA TRP A 29 -9.27 4.94 -6.03
C TRP A 29 -10.24 4.88 -7.22
N SER A 30 -10.29 5.88 -8.10
CA SER A 30 -11.20 5.92 -9.25
C SER A 30 -10.90 4.80 -10.25
N GLU A 31 -9.61 4.62 -10.55
CA GLU A 31 -9.12 3.52 -11.37
C GLU A 31 -9.27 2.16 -10.66
N LEU A 32 -9.10 2.10 -9.34
CA LEU A 32 -9.30 0.87 -8.57
C LEU A 32 -10.79 0.49 -8.50
N GLN A 33 -11.70 1.46 -8.46
CA GLN A 33 -13.14 1.26 -8.30
C GLN A 33 -13.73 0.36 -9.39
N ARG A 34 -13.25 0.48 -10.64
CA ARG A 34 -13.67 -0.37 -11.76
C ARG A 34 -13.25 -1.83 -11.58
N HIS A 35 -12.10 -2.10 -10.96
CA HIS A 35 -11.70 -3.45 -10.58
C HIS A 35 -12.47 -3.94 -9.34
N PHE A 36 -12.70 -3.05 -8.38
CA PHE A 36 -13.48 -3.34 -7.17
C PHE A 36 -14.92 -3.74 -7.52
N ALA A 37 -15.57 -3.03 -8.46
CA ALA A 37 -16.92 -3.35 -8.93
C ALA A 37 -17.04 -4.76 -9.55
N ARG A 38 -15.92 -5.31 -10.07
CA ARG A 38 -15.85 -6.70 -10.55
C ARG A 38 -15.63 -7.71 -9.43
N GLY A 39 -15.39 -7.25 -8.20
CA GLY A 39 -15.09 -8.08 -7.03
C GLY A 39 -13.72 -8.74 -7.06
N VAL A 40 -12.80 -8.28 -7.92
CA VAL A 40 -11.50 -8.93 -8.14
C VAL A 40 -10.34 -8.28 -7.36
N VAL A 41 -10.64 -7.34 -6.48
CA VAL A 41 -9.63 -6.58 -5.72
C VAL A 41 -9.31 -7.27 -4.40
N ILE A 42 -8.02 -7.56 -4.20
CA ILE A 42 -7.47 -8.13 -2.99
C ILE A 42 -6.57 -7.09 -2.33
N ALA A 43 -6.94 -6.65 -1.13
CA ALA A 43 -6.11 -5.78 -0.32
C ALA A 43 -5.05 -6.60 0.43
N VAL A 44 -3.80 -6.28 0.18
CA VAL A 44 -2.61 -6.86 0.79
C VAL A 44 -2.12 -5.91 1.88
N SER A 45 -1.81 -6.48 3.05
CA SER A 45 -1.26 -5.75 4.19
C SER A 45 0.12 -5.17 3.84
N PRO A 46 0.47 -3.97 4.34
CA PRO A 46 1.83 -3.41 4.20
C PRO A 46 2.92 -4.26 4.85
N ALA A 47 2.55 -5.23 5.69
CA ALA A 47 3.49 -6.18 6.29
C ALA A 47 3.85 -7.35 5.34
N LEU A 48 3.13 -7.53 4.24
CA LEU A 48 3.39 -8.55 3.23
C LEU A 48 3.93 -7.88 1.96
N ASP A 49 4.89 -8.53 1.30
CA ASP A 49 5.41 -8.01 0.04
C ASP A 49 4.40 -8.25 -1.09
N LEU A 50 4.09 -7.20 -1.86
CA LEU A 50 3.07 -7.25 -2.90
C LEU A 50 3.49 -8.18 -4.06
N VAL A 51 4.79 -8.27 -4.35
CA VAL A 51 5.34 -9.14 -5.41
C VAL A 51 5.29 -10.60 -4.97
N GLU A 52 5.69 -10.88 -3.73
CA GLU A 52 5.57 -12.23 -3.15
C GLU A 52 4.11 -12.70 -3.15
N ALA A 53 3.19 -11.82 -2.76
CA ALA A 53 1.76 -12.12 -2.82
C ALA A 53 1.33 -12.41 -4.27
N ALA A 54 1.72 -11.57 -5.23
CA ALA A 54 1.39 -11.78 -6.63
C ALA A 54 1.91 -13.13 -7.16
N LEU A 55 3.14 -13.51 -6.81
CA LEU A 55 3.71 -14.80 -7.17
C LEU A 55 2.87 -15.97 -6.66
N LYS A 56 2.45 -15.93 -5.39
CA LYS A 56 1.59 -16.99 -4.81
C LYS A 56 0.22 -17.09 -5.45
N PHE A 57 -0.34 -15.97 -5.91
CA PHE A 57 -1.56 -15.98 -6.70
C PHE A 57 -1.35 -16.57 -8.11
N VAL A 58 -0.19 -16.32 -8.74
CA VAL A 58 0.18 -16.93 -10.03
C VAL A 58 0.40 -18.44 -9.89
N GLU A 59 1.03 -18.86 -8.80
CA GLU A 59 1.30 -20.28 -8.49
C GLU A 59 0.04 -21.07 -8.07
N ASP A 60 -1.12 -20.41 -7.89
CA ASP A 60 -2.34 -20.98 -7.28
C ASP A 60 -2.05 -21.68 -5.93
N ASP A 61 -1.16 -21.10 -5.13
CA ASP A 61 -0.74 -21.68 -3.84
C ASP A 61 -1.82 -21.42 -2.77
N ARG A 62 -2.88 -22.23 -2.82
CA ARG A 62 -4.08 -22.07 -1.98
C ARG A 62 -3.76 -22.15 -0.49
N ASP A 63 -2.84 -23.04 -0.10
CA ASP A 63 -2.46 -23.23 1.30
C ASP A 63 -1.90 -21.93 1.91
N THR A 64 -0.99 -21.28 1.17
CA THR A 64 -0.43 -19.98 1.57
C THR A 64 -1.48 -18.87 1.55
N ILE A 65 -2.32 -18.81 0.51
CA ILE A 65 -3.38 -17.80 0.37
C ILE A 65 -4.40 -17.92 1.51
N GLU A 66 -4.84 -19.13 1.86
CA GLU A 66 -5.77 -19.38 2.96
C GLU A 66 -5.13 -19.01 4.31
N ASN A 67 -3.86 -19.33 4.51
CA ASN A 67 -3.15 -18.92 5.72
C ASN A 67 -3.06 -17.39 5.83
N TRP A 68 -2.75 -16.67 4.74
CA TRP A 68 -2.72 -15.21 4.75
C TRP A 68 -4.09 -14.58 4.98
N LEU A 69 -5.17 -15.19 4.46
CA LEU A 69 -6.53 -14.76 4.76
C LEU A 69 -6.86 -14.97 6.25
N ALA A 70 -6.48 -16.12 6.82
CA ALA A 70 -6.70 -16.43 8.24
C ALA A 70 -5.90 -15.50 9.16
N MET A 71 -4.68 -15.13 8.76
CA MET A 71 -3.83 -14.17 9.47
C MET A 71 -4.24 -12.71 9.24
N GLY A 72 -5.18 -12.44 8.33
CA GLY A 72 -5.58 -11.08 7.94
C GLY A 72 -4.49 -10.31 7.19
N GLN A 73 -3.48 -11.00 6.63
CA GLN A 73 -2.43 -10.39 5.81
C GLN A 73 -2.92 -10.03 4.42
N ILE A 74 -3.85 -10.81 3.87
CA ILE A 74 -4.61 -10.44 2.68
C ILE A 74 -6.10 -10.45 3.03
N LYS A 75 -6.87 -9.62 2.35
CA LYS A 75 -8.32 -9.58 2.51
C LYS A 75 -8.97 -9.10 1.23
N ARG A 76 -10.17 -9.60 0.94
CA ARG A 76 -10.96 -9.05 -0.15
C ARG A 76 -11.41 -7.65 0.24
N ALA A 77 -11.30 -6.71 -0.70
CA ALA A 77 -11.84 -5.39 -0.50
C ALA A 77 -13.37 -5.49 -0.36
N ASP A 78 -13.92 -4.78 0.62
CA ASP A 78 -15.36 -4.72 0.92
C ASP A 78 -15.89 -3.29 0.75
N GLU A 79 -17.21 -3.09 0.83
CA GLU A 79 -17.86 -1.78 0.69
C GLU A 79 -17.35 -0.77 1.73
N GLU A 80 -17.04 -1.22 2.95
CA GLU A 80 -16.46 -0.35 3.98
C GLU A 80 -15.07 0.17 3.57
N HIS A 81 -14.25 -0.69 2.97
CA HIS A 81 -12.95 -0.29 2.44
C HIS A 81 -13.12 0.73 1.32
N ALA A 82 -14.02 0.46 0.38
CA ALA A 82 -14.33 1.35 -0.72
C ALA A 82 -14.74 2.76 -0.23
N HIS A 83 -15.61 2.83 0.78
CA HIS A 83 -16.02 4.11 1.35
C HIS A 83 -14.85 4.86 1.98
N ARG A 84 -14.03 4.18 2.78
CA ARG A 84 -12.85 4.77 3.44
C ARG A 84 -11.82 5.27 2.43
N TRP A 85 -11.55 4.48 1.41
CA TRP A 85 -10.58 4.78 0.36
C TRP A 85 -11.01 5.95 -0.51
N ASN A 86 -12.31 6.01 -0.82
CA ASN A 86 -12.91 7.13 -1.53
C ASN A 86 -12.81 8.43 -0.70
N GLN A 87 -13.14 8.38 0.60
CA GLN A 87 -13.08 9.55 1.48
C GLN A 87 -11.65 10.09 1.67
N ASN A 88 -10.68 9.19 1.78
CA ASN A 88 -9.29 9.57 2.03
C ASN A 88 -8.48 9.84 0.76
N ASN A 89 -9.10 9.70 -0.43
CA ASN A 89 -8.44 9.77 -1.73
C ASN A 89 -7.12 8.95 -1.73
N ALA A 90 -7.21 7.74 -1.21
CA ALA A 90 -6.06 6.90 -0.94
C ALA A 90 -5.36 6.48 -2.24
N LEU A 91 -4.04 6.35 -2.17
CA LEU A 91 -3.20 5.85 -3.26
C LEU A 91 -2.78 4.41 -2.95
N PHE A 92 -2.75 3.59 -3.98
CA PHE A 92 -2.47 2.17 -3.84
C PHE A 92 -1.38 1.75 -4.82
N TRP A 93 -0.54 0.83 -4.37
CA TRP A 93 0.26 0.01 -5.28
C TRP A 93 -0.60 -1.12 -5.80
N ALA A 94 -0.65 -1.35 -7.11
CA ALA A 94 -1.43 -2.43 -7.71
C ALA A 94 -0.58 -3.34 -8.60
N ILE A 95 -0.82 -4.65 -8.48
CA ILE A 95 -0.30 -5.68 -9.37
C ILE A 95 -1.49 -6.49 -9.90
N VAL A 96 -1.57 -6.63 -11.23
CA VAL A 96 -2.63 -7.40 -11.89
C VAL A 96 -2.17 -8.84 -12.06
N VAL A 97 -2.86 -9.77 -11.40
CA VAL A 97 -2.63 -11.21 -11.50
C VAL A 97 -3.92 -11.86 -11.95
N ALA A 98 -4.12 -12.02 -13.26
CA ALA A 98 -5.40 -12.42 -13.81
C ALA A 98 -5.96 -13.71 -13.16
N PRO A 99 -7.24 -13.71 -12.71
CA PRO A 99 -8.25 -12.66 -12.87
C PRO A 99 -8.26 -11.56 -11.79
N TRP A 100 -7.38 -11.62 -10.80
CA TRP A 100 -7.30 -10.77 -9.60
C TRP A 100 -6.45 -9.51 -9.77
N VAL A 101 -6.69 -8.52 -8.90
CA VAL A 101 -5.85 -7.32 -8.76
C VAL A 101 -5.47 -7.18 -7.30
N LEU A 102 -4.20 -7.36 -7.00
CA LEU A 102 -3.66 -7.19 -5.66
C LEU A 102 -3.31 -5.72 -5.47
N VAL A 103 -3.76 -5.15 -4.36
CA VAL A 103 -3.50 -3.77 -4.01
C VAL A 103 -2.95 -3.62 -2.61
N GLN A 104 -2.06 -2.66 -2.41
CA GLN A 104 -1.51 -2.34 -1.10
C GLN A 104 -1.65 -0.85 -0.82
N GLU A 105 -2.20 -0.50 0.34
CA GLU A 105 -2.33 0.89 0.78
C GLU A 105 -0.94 1.53 0.90
N GLN A 106 -0.71 2.60 0.13
CA GLN A 106 0.47 3.43 0.35
C GLN A 106 0.30 4.12 1.70
N SER A 107 1.02 3.62 2.71
CA SER A 107 1.13 4.29 3.99
C SER A 107 1.77 5.65 3.76
N GLN A 108 0.96 6.68 3.53
CA GLN A 108 1.42 8.05 3.65
C GLN A 108 1.88 8.19 5.08
N ALA A 109 3.19 8.07 5.29
CA ALA A 109 3.79 8.25 6.59
C ALA A 109 3.31 9.60 7.11
N THR A 110 2.35 9.56 8.03
CA THR A 110 1.90 10.71 8.77
C THR A 110 3.14 11.27 9.43
N ASN A 111 3.71 12.29 8.83
CA ASN A 111 4.84 13.01 9.38
C ASN A 111 4.27 13.73 10.60
N LYS A 112 4.22 13.03 11.75
CA LYS A 112 4.02 13.64 13.07
C LYS A 112 5.25 14.50 13.32
N ASN A 113 5.26 15.67 12.71
CA ASN A 113 6.16 16.74 13.05
C ASN A 113 5.74 17.19 14.44
N VAL A 114 6.43 16.67 15.46
CA VAL A 114 6.38 17.15 16.83
C VAL A 114 6.97 18.57 16.86
N ASN A 115 6.22 19.54 16.35
CA ASN A 115 6.43 20.94 16.66
C ASN A 115 5.99 21.16 18.11
N SER A 116 6.90 20.88 19.04
CA SER A 116 6.84 21.42 20.39
C SER A 116 7.19 22.91 20.33
N GLY A 117 6.26 23.71 19.81
CA GLY A 117 6.28 25.16 19.98
C GLY A 117 5.61 25.53 21.30
N GLY A 118 6.35 26.21 22.17
CA GLY A 118 5.76 27.02 23.24
C GLY A 118 6.30 26.76 24.64
N SER A 119 7.23 27.60 25.09
CA SER A 119 6.98 28.58 26.17
C SER A 119 8.27 29.43 26.32
N ALA A 120 8.32 30.66 25.80
CA ALA A 120 8.15 31.88 26.62
C ALA A 120 8.30 31.61 28.13
N LEU A 121 9.41 32.06 28.74
CA LEU A 121 9.51 33.21 29.65
C LEU A 121 10.99 33.59 29.83
#